data_AF-A0ABD3BW23-F1
#
_entry.id   AF-A0ABD3BW23-F1
#
_cell.length_a   1.000
_cell.length_b   1.000
_cell.length_c   1.000
_cell.angle_alpha   90.00
_cell.angle_beta   90.00
_cell.angle_gamma   90.00
#
_symmetry.space_group_name_H-M   'P 1'
#
loop_
_entity.id
_entity.type
_entity.pdbx_description
1 polymer ?
#
loop_
_entity_poly.entity_id
_entity_poly.type
_entity_poly.pdbx_seq_one_letter_code
_entity_poly.pdbx_strand_id
1 'polypeptide(L)'
;MASTTLLVIALALAVSMQATLGKNMKCKDLNVDACAYAVESSGKRCILEKPLLSLTSNEYTCATSEIVADKLNDWIETEECINACRVDRKPLGISSDSFLDRDFVEKICSDACYTSCPNIVDLYFNLAA
;
A
#
# COMPACT_ATOMS: atom_id res chain seq x y z
N MET A 1 0.67 -48.27 6.19
CA MET A 1 1.17 -47.26 5.22
C MET A 1 0.10 -46.26 4.77
N ALA A 2 -1.19 -46.64 4.68
CA ALA A 2 -2.26 -45.71 4.30
C ALA A 2 -2.67 -44.68 5.39
N SER A 3 -2.56 -45.05 6.68
CA SER A 3 -3.00 -44.21 7.81
C SER A 3 -2.10 -42.97 8.01
N THR A 4 -0.79 -43.12 7.86
CA THR A 4 0.17 -42.02 7.98
C THR A 4 0.06 -41.01 6.83
N THR A 5 -0.21 -41.46 5.61
CA THR A 5 -0.43 -40.57 4.46
C THR A 5 -1.70 -39.74 4.59
N LEU A 6 -2.78 -40.31 5.14
CA LEU A 6 -4.02 -39.58 5.44
C LEU A 6 -3.80 -38.49 6.48
N LEU A 7 -2.99 -38.77 7.52
CA LEU A 7 -2.67 -37.81 8.57
C LEU A 7 -1.85 -36.62 8.05
N VAL A 8 -0.87 -36.88 7.17
CA VAL A 8 -0.04 -35.83 6.56
C VAL A 8 -0.86 -34.94 5.62
N ILE A 9 -1.77 -35.53 4.83
CA ILE A 9 -2.67 -34.76 3.95
C ILE A 9 -3.64 -33.90 4.78
N ALA A 10 -4.20 -34.44 5.86
CA ALA A 10 -5.06 -33.68 6.76
C ALA A 10 -4.32 -32.52 7.44
N LEU A 11 -3.06 -32.71 7.83
CA LEU A 11 -2.23 -31.66 8.43
C LEU A 11 -1.89 -30.55 7.41
N ALA A 12 -1.59 -30.91 6.16
CA ALA A 12 -1.34 -29.96 5.08
C ALA A 12 -2.59 -29.13 4.70
N LEU A 13 -3.78 -29.76 4.74
CA LEU A 13 -5.06 -29.09 4.52
C LEU A 13 -5.44 -28.15 5.69
N ALA A 14 -5.11 -28.51 6.93
CA ALA A 14 -5.34 -27.65 8.09
C ALA A 14 -4.47 -26.38 8.06
N VAL A 15 -3.23 -26.46 7.56
CA VAL A 15 -2.33 -25.28 7.42
C VAL A 15 -2.77 -24.34 6.29
N SER A 16 -3.45 -24.86 5.26
CA SER A 16 -3.95 -24.05 4.15
C SER A 16 -5.26 -23.32 4.46
N MET A 17 -5.94 -23.69 5.56
CA MET A 17 -7.11 -22.98 6.09
C MET A 17 -6.72 -21.98 7.19
N GLN A 18 -5.72 -21.13 6.94
CA GLN A 18 -5.78 -19.80 7.55
C GLN A 18 -6.82 -19.00 6.77
N ALA A 19 -8.08 -19.27 7.10
CA ALA A 19 -9.22 -18.51 6.63
C ALA A 19 -8.90 -17.02 6.83
N THR A 20 -8.75 -16.32 5.71
CA THR A 20 -8.65 -14.87 5.66
C THR A 20 -9.93 -14.30 6.27
N LEU A 21 -9.96 -14.13 7.59
CA LEU A 21 -10.86 -13.16 8.18
C LEU A 21 -10.46 -11.84 7.52
N GLY A 22 -11.26 -11.40 6.56
CA GLY A 22 -11.20 -10.05 6.00
C GLY A 22 -11.45 -9.09 7.15
N LYS A 23 -10.40 -8.81 7.93
CA LYS A 23 -10.39 -7.73 8.89
C LYS A 23 -10.61 -6.50 8.02
N ASN A 24 -11.64 -5.72 8.33
CA ASN A 24 -11.83 -4.43 7.70
C ASN A 24 -10.57 -3.60 7.96
N MET A 25 -9.67 -3.54 6.99
CA MET A 25 -8.44 -2.77 7.09
C MET A 25 -8.81 -1.31 7.25
N LYS A 26 -8.32 -0.68 8.32
CA LYS A 26 -8.47 0.75 8.58
C LYS A 26 -7.10 1.40 8.54
N CYS A 27 -6.99 2.57 7.91
CA CYS A 27 -5.71 3.28 7.85
C CYS A 27 -5.12 3.53 9.23
N LYS A 28 -5.97 3.85 10.22
CA LYS A 28 -5.56 4.09 11.62
C LYS A 28 -4.91 2.88 12.30
N ASP A 29 -5.14 1.67 11.79
CA ASP A 29 -4.57 0.43 12.33
C ASP A 29 -3.24 0.06 11.66
N LEU A 30 -2.83 0.78 10.60
CA LEU A 30 -1.60 0.50 9.87
C LEU A 30 -0.37 1.12 10.55
N ASN A 31 0.76 0.43 10.46
CA ASN A 31 2.03 1.03 10.79
C ASN A 31 2.42 2.09 9.74
N VAL A 32 3.35 2.97 10.11
CA VAL A 32 3.79 4.07 9.24
C VAL A 32 4.36 3.54 7.91
N ASP A 33 5.08 2.41 7.94
CA ASP A 33 5.76 1.87 6.76
C ASP A 33 4.81 1.20 5.76
N ALA A 34 3.58 0.84 6.17
CA ALA A 34 2.54 0.32 5.29
C ALA A 34 1.44 1.35 4.97
N CYS A 35 1.50 2.54 5.56
CA CYS A 35 0.43 3.54 5.44
C CYS A 35 0.37 4.19 4.06
N ALA A 36 1.51 4.67 3.56
CA ALA A 36 1.53 5.40 2.30
C ALA A 36 1.08 4.49 1.14
N TYR A 37 0.19 5.02 0.31
CA TYR A 37 -0.42 4.33 -0.82
C TYR A 37 -1.23 3.07 -0.44
N ALA A 38 -1.69 2.95 0.81
CA ALA A 38 -2.69 1.96 1.17
C ALA A 38 -4.12 2.46 0.86
N VAL A 39 -5.06 1.52 0.77
CA VAL A 39 -6.49 1.77 0.54
C VAL A 39 -7.31 0.94 1.52
N GLU A 40 -8.00 1.59 2.47
CA GLU A 40 -8.82 0.89 3.46
C GLU A 40 -10.05 0.21 2.82
N SER A 41 -10.75 -0.65 3.57
CA SER A 41 -11.89 -1.42 3.05
C SER A 41 -13.03 -0.57 2.48
N SER A 42 -13.12 0.70 2.87
CA SER A 42 -14.10 1.63 2.32
C SER A 42 -13.73 2.17 0.92
N GLY A 43 -12.56 1.80 0.40
CA GLY A 43 -12.00 2.33 -0.84
C GLY A 43 -11.27 3.67 -0.68
N LYS A 44 -11.27 4.25 0.53
CA LYS A 44 -10.54 5.49 0.83
C LYS A 44 -9.04 5.23 0.97
N ARG A 45 -8.23 6.14 0.43
CA ARG A 45 -6.76 6.08 0.53
C ARG A 45 -6.28 6.43 1.93
N CYS A 46 -5.15 5.86 2.32
CA CYS A 46 -4.45 6.22 3.55
C CYS A 46 -3.42 7.33 3.29
N ILE A 47 -3.24 8.21 4.27
CA ILE A 47 -2.27 9.30 4.23
C ILE A 47 -1.48 9.35 5.54
N LEU A 48 -0.19 9.66 5.43
CA LEU A 48 0.66 9.98 6.57
C LEU A 48 0.47 11.44 6.95
N GLU A 49 0.07 11.66 8.20
CA GLU A 49 -0.06 12.98 8.78
C GLU A 49 1.02 13.20 9.83
N LYS A 50 1.50 14.44 9.94
CA LYS A 50 2.34 14.87 11.04
C LYS A 50 1.49 15.67 12.04
N PRO A 51 1.38 15.26 13.31
CA PRO A 51 0.59 15.99 14.29
C PRO A 51 1.10 17.43 14.47
N LEU A 52 0.18 18.41 14.42
CA LEU A 52 0.50 19.85 14.49
C LEU A 52 1.23 20.25 15.79
N LEU A 53 0.97 19.54 16.89
CA LEU A 53 1.61 19.76 18.20
C LEU A 53 3.03 19.19 18.29
N SER A 54 3.42 18.37 17.32
CA SER A 54 4.67 17.61 17.29
C SER A 54 5.64 18.20 16.26
N LEU A 55 5.93 19.50 16.36
CA LEU A 55 6.89 20.17 15.49
C LEU A 55 8.31 19.58 15.65
N THR A 56 8.64 19.05 16.82
CA THR A 56 9.95 18.48 17.18
C THR A 56 10.03 16.96 17.11
N SER A 57 8.90 16.26 16.98
CA SER A 57 8.86 14.80 16.89
C SER A 57 8.72 14.38 15.41
N ASN A 58 9.50 13.38 14.99
CA ASN A 58 9.40 12.75 13.67
C ASN A 58 8.31 11.67 13.62
N GLU A 59 7.36 11.68 14.56
CA GLU A 59 6.26 10.74 14.60
C GLU A 59 5.21 11.10 13.57
N TYR A 60 4.95 10.15 12.67
CA TYR A 60 3.87 10.19 11.72
C TYR A 60 2.73 9.31 12.21
N THR A 61 1.50 9.70 11.88
CA THR A 61 0.30 8.90 12.12
C THR A 61 -0.37 8.57 10.81
N CYS A 62 -0.90 7.35 10.69
CA CYS A 62 -1.67 6.96 9.53
C CYS A 62 -3.15 7.36 9.69
N ALA A 63 -3.69 8.06 8.71
CA ALA A 63 -5.06 8.54 8.69
C ALA A 63 -5.76 8.14 7.38
N THR A 64 -7.10 8.16 7.42
CA THR A 64 -7.93 7.93 6.23
C THR A 64 -8.14 9.26 5.52
N SER A 65 -7.81 9.32 4.24
CA SER A 65 -8.08 10.46 3.35
C SER A 65 -9.52 10.46 2.84
N GLU A 66 -10.01 11.61 2.38
CA GLU A 66 -11.29 11.69 1.65
C GLU A 66 -11.17 11.28 0.17
N ILE A 67 -9.96 11.00 -0.30
CA ILE A 67 -9.71 10.54 -1.67
C ILE A 67 -10.02 9.04 -1.78
N VAL A 68 -10.93 8.68 -2.68
CA VAL A 68 -11.29 7.29 -3.00
C VAL A 68 -10.42 6.77 -4.15
N ALA A 69 -9.96 5.53 -4.06
CA ALA A 69 -9.21 4.86 -5.13
C ALA A 69 -10.14 4.22 -6.17
N ASP A 70 -9.71 4.15 -7.44
CA ASP A 70 -10.50 3.44 -8.46
C ASP A 70 -10.46 1.92 -8.22
N LYS A 71 -11.61 1.33 -7.90
CA LYS A 71 -11.85 -0.13 -7.78
C LYS A 71 -10.93 -0.90 -6.81
N LEU A 72 -10.18 -0.22 -5.96
CA LEU A 72 -9.32 -0.85 -4.95
C LEU A 72 -9.92 -0.71 -3.56
N ASN A 73 -9.77 -1.76 -2.76
CA ASN A 73 -10.07 -1.80 -1.32
C ASN A 73 -9.15 -2.84 -0.67
N ASP A 74 -8.92 -2.68 0.64
CA ASP A 74 -8.05 -3.57 1.42
C ASP A 74 -6.67 -3.80 0.78
N TRP A 75 -6.07 -2.73 0.25
CA TRP A 75 -4.84 -2.78 -0.55
C TRP A 75 -3.67 -2.10 0.15
N ILE A 76 -2.49 -2.73 0.12
CA ILE A 76 -1.21 -2.15 0.53
C ILE A 76 -0.20 -2.43 -0.57
N GLU A 77 0.39 -1.39 -1.15
CA GLU A 77 1.42 -1.55 -2.17
C GLU A 77 2.64 -2.28 -1.60
N THR A 78 3.26 -3.15 -2.39
CA THR A 78 4.42 -3.95 -1.97
C THR A 78 5.72 -3.15 -2.06
N GLU A 79 6.79 -3.63 -1.42
CA GLU A 79 8.13 -3.02 -1.60
C GLU A 79 8.63 -3.11 -3.04
N GLU A 80 8.31 -4.18 -3.75
CA GLU A 80 8.63 -4.31 -5.18
C GLU A 80 7.98 -3.17 -5.98
N CYS A 81 6.71 -2.89 -5.69
CA CYS A 81 5.98 -1.81 -6.29
C CYS A 81 6.63 -0.43 -6.00
N ILE A 82 6.88 -0.13 -4.72
CA ILE A 82 7.50 1.13 -4.29
C ILE A 82 8.82 1.39 -5.00
N ASN A 83 9.66 0.34 -5.11
CA ASN A 83 10.95 0.41 -5.78
C ASN A 83 10.80 0.56 -7.31
N ALA A 84 9.82 -0.11 -7.92
CA ALA A 84 9.57 -0.03 -9.35
C ALA A 84 9.16 1.40 -9.78
N CYS A 85 8.29 2.06 -9.02
CA CYS A 85 7.85 3.43 -9.28
C CYS A 85 8.80 4.51 -8.74
N ARG A 86 9.81 4.13 -7.94
CA ARG A 86 10.74 5.05 -7.26
C ARG A 86 10.04 6.11 -6.42
N VAL A 87 9.05 5.70 -5.63
CA VAL A 87 8.36 6.56 -4.66
C VAL A 87 8.85 6.29 -3.23
N ASP A 88 8.61 7.22 -2.30
CA ASP A 88 8.94 7.05 -0.88
C ASP A 88 7.72 6.53 -0.09
N ARG A 89 7.95 5.69 0.93
CA ARG A 89 6.96 5.21 1.91
C ARG A 89 6.53 6.28 2.92
N LYS A 90 7.25 7.40 3.01
CA LYS A 90 6.95 8.52 3.91
C LYS A 90 6.78 9.82 3.13
N PRO A 91 5.91 9.84 2.09
CA PRO A 91 5.69 11.06 1.35
C PRO A 91 4.95 12.06 2.25
N LEU A 92 5.40 13.31 2.24
CA LEU A 92 4.66 14.42 2.86
C LEU A 92 3.70 15.09 1.88
N GLY A 93 3.46 14.45 0.75
CA GLY A 93 2.68 14.95 -0.38
C GLY A 93 3.34 14.59 -1.71
N ILE A 94 2.63 14.91 -2.79
CA ILE A 94 3.16 14.82 -4.16
C ILE A 94 3.73 16.19 -4.51
N SER A 95 5.03 16.24 -4.80
CA SER A 95 5.67 17.48 -5.27
C SER A 95 5.68 17.51 -6.79
N SER A 96 5.29 18.65 -7.36
CA SER A 96 5.44 18.89 -8.80
C SER A 96 6.90 18.88 -9.24
N ASP A 97 7.82 19.27 -8.36
CA ASP A 97 9.27 19.29 -8.64
C ASP A 97 9.83 17.88 -8.88
N SER A 98 9.21 16.84 -8.32
CA SER A 98 9.64 15.45 -8.56
C SER A 98 9.54 15.07 -10.04
N PHE A 99 8.62 15.67 -10.80
CA PHE A 99 8.50 15.43 -12.24
C PHE A 99 9.55 16.18 -13.08
N LEU A 100 10.36 17.04 -12.47
CA LEU A 100 11.54 17.62 -13.11
C LEU A 100 12.76 16.68 -13.03
N ASP A 101 12.73 15.70 -12.13
CA ASP A 101 13.74 14.65 -12.04
C ASP A 101 13.49 13.59 -13.11
N ARG A 102 14.39 13.51 -14.09
CA ARG A 102 14.32 12.54 -15.18
C ARG A 102 14.28 11.10 -14.67
N ASP A 103 15.08 10.79 -13.64
CA ASP A 103 15.17 9.41 -13.13
C ASP A 103 13.86 9.01 -12.42
N PHE A 104 13.17 9.97 -11.79
CA PHE A 104 11.84 9.74 -11.22
C PHE A 104 10.80 9.49 -12.32
N VAL A 105 10.74 10.37 -13.32
CA VAL A 105 9.80 10.25 -14.45
C VAL A 105 9.99 8.94 -15.19
N GLU A 106 11.23 8.55 -15.48
CA GLU A 106 11.54 7.27 -16.15
C GLU A 106 11.02 6.07 -15.35
N LYS A 107 11.08 6.10 -14.01
CA LYS A 107 10.64 5.00 -13.16
C LYS A 107 9.13 4.95 -12.97
N ILE A 108 8.50 6.09 -12.67
CA ILE A 108 7.05 6.13 -12.45
C ILE A 108 6.25 5.89 -13.74
N CYS A 109 6.85 6.17 -14.90
CA CYS A 109 6.28 5.84 -16.21
C CYS A 109 6.76 4.48 -16.77
N SER A 110 7.53 3.69 -16.01
CA SER A 110 8.04 2.40 -16.49
C SER A 110 6.97 1.31 -16.46
N ASP A 111 7.05 0.35 -17.39
CA ASP A 111 6.15 -0.81 -17.42
C ASP A 111 6.11 -1.56 -16.09
N ALA A 112 7.26 -1.68 -15.42
CA ALA A 112 7.34 -2.33 -14.11
C ALA A 112 6.49 -1.63 -13.05
N CYS A 113 6.44 -0.29 -13.05
CA CYS A 113 5.56 0.47 -12.17
C CYS A 113 4.08 0.22 -12.54
N TYR A 114 3.74 0.31 -13.83
CA TYR A 114 2.38 0.07 -14.30
C TYR A 114 1.82 -1.31 -13.95
N THR A 115 2.66 -2.34 -14.01
CA THR A 115 2.23 -3.72 -13.74
C THR A 115 2.14 -4.04 -12.25
N SER A 116 2.98 -3.41 -11.43
CA SER A 116 3.14 -3.79 -10.03
C SER A 116 2.39 -2.87 -9.06
N CYS A 117 1.92 -1.69 -9.50
CA CYS A 117 1.46 -0.62 -8.62
C CYS A 117 0.13 0.02 -9.03
N PRO A 118 -0.98 -0.71 -8.92
CA PRO A 118 -2.27 -0.20 -9.39
C PRO A 118 -2.72 1.07 -8.65
N ASN A 119 -2.44 1.23 -7.35
CA ASN A 119 -2.87 2.41 -6.59
C ASN A 119 -1.97 3.63 -6.83
N ILE A 120 -0.65 3.44 -6.92
CA ILE A 120 0.29 4.55 -7.21
C ILE A 120 0.02 5.10 -8.60
N VAL A 121 -0.18 4.22 -9.59
CA VAL A 121 -0.49 4.64 -10.96
C VAL A 121 -1.80 5.43 -10.98
N ASP A 122 -2.86 4.92 -10.34
CA ASP A 122 -4.13 5.66 -10.27
C ASP A 122 -3.95 7.03 -9.58
N LEU A 123 -3.20 7.10 -8.48
CA LEU A 123 -2.97 8.34 -7.76
C LEU A 123 -2.19 9.39 -8.58
N TYR A 124 -1.10 9.00 -9.21
CA TYR A 124 -0.21 9.92 -9.92
C TYR A 124 -0.73 10.31 -11.31
N PHE A 125 -1.47 9.44 -12.00
CA PHE A 125 -1.91 9.71 -13.37
C PHE A 125 -3.36 10.17 -13.47
N ASN A 126 -4.26 9.75 -12.57
CA ASN A 126 -5.67 10.09 -12.66
C ASN A 126 -6.11 11.19 -11.68
N LEU A 127 -5.43 11.31 -10.53
CA LEU A 127 -5.82 12.29 -9.51
C LEU A 127 -4.91 13.52 -9.46
N ALA A 128 -3.62 13.35 -9.76
CA ALA A 128 -2.64 14.44 -9.76
C ALA A 128 -2.53 15.18 -11.11
N ALA A 129 -3.46 14.94 -12.04
CA ALA A 129 -3.56 15.56 -13.35
C ALA A 129 -4.31 16.91 -13.33
#